data_AF-A0A2K6CQ99-F1
#
_entry.id   AF-A0A2K6CQ99-F1
#
_cell.length_a   1.000
_cell.length_b   1.000
_cell.length_c   1.000
_cell.angle_alpha   90.00
_cell.angle_beta   90.00
_cell.angle_gamma   90.00
#
_symmetry.space_group_name_H-M   'P 1'
#
loop_
_entity.id
_entity.type
_entity.pdbx_description
1 polymer ?
#
loop_
_entity_poly.entity_id
_entity_poly.type
_entity_poly.pdbx_seq_one_letter_code
_entity_poly.pdbx_strand_id
1 'polypeptide(L)'
;MEPGRGAKLLPLLLLLQATRFTCAQADGWNGYPAVIEVTNGGPWGDWASPEMCPDGFFASGFSLKVEPSQGILGDDTALNGIRLHCAPGSVLGNTQVVDSQSGRWGTGVDPLG
;
A
#
# COMPACT_ATOMS: atom_id res chain seq x y z
N MET A 1 -40.13 48.53 29.44
CA MET A 1 -39.85 48.88 28.04
C MET A 1 -38.40 48.46 27.76
N GLU A 2 -38.22 47.29 27.16
CA GLU A 2 -36.95 46.92 26.50
C GLU A 2 -36.84 47.75 25.20
N PRO A 3 -35.62 48.02 24.67
CA PRO A 3 -35.06 47.02 23.77
C PRO A 3 -33.55 46.79 23.94
N GLY A 4 -33.19 45.55 24.27
CA GLY A 4 -32.28 44.69 23.52
C GLY A 4 -31.26 45.34 22.57
N ARG A 5 -29.97 45.11 22.86
CA ARG A 5 -28.93 44.97 21.84
C ARG A 5 -28.16 43.68 22.09
N GLY A 6 -28.60 42.64 21.41
CA GLY A 6 -27.80 41.46 21.14
C GLY A 6 -26.57 41.79 20.28
N ALA A 7 -25.82 40.73 19.99
CA ALA A 7 -24.59 40.71 19.20
C ALA A 7 -23.29 41.08 19.96
N LYS A 8 -22.97 40.33 21.02
CA LYS A 8 -21.57 40.05 21.40
C LYS A 8 -21.10 38.64 21.00
N LEU A 9 -21.89 37.92 20.21
CA LEU A 9 -21.56 36.58 19.69
C LEU A 9 -20.78 36.62 18.36
N LEU A 10 -20.72 37.77 17.69
CA LEU A 10 -20.07 37.91 16.39
C LEU A 10 -18.53 37.86 16.39
N PRO A 11 -17.77 38.34 17.40
CA PRO A 11 -16.32 38.23 17.35
C PRO A 11 -15.84 36.83 17.73
N LEU A 12 -16.65 36.05 18.48
CA LEU A 12 -16.31 34.69 18.87
C LEU A 12 -16.51 33.70 17.71
N LEU A 13 -17.48 33.96 16.83
CA LEU A 13 -17.74 33.12 15.64
C LEU A 13 -16.65 33.28 14.57
N LEU A 14 -15.94 34.41 14.55
CA LEU A 14 -14.78 34.65 13.66
C LEU A 14 -13.51 33.93 14.13
N LEU A 15 -13.35 33.67 15.43
CA LEU A 15 -12.20 32.94 15.98
C LEU A 15 -12.28 31.41 15.71
N LEU A 16 -13.49 30.86 15.58
CA LEU A 16 -13.70 29.44 15.19
C LEU A 16 -13.41 29.16 13.70
N GLN A 17 -13.28 30.19 12.86
CA GLN A 17 -12.89 30.01 11.47
C GLN A 17 -11.36 29.97 11.29
N ALA A 18 -10.60 30.44 12.28
CA ALA A 18 -9.14 30.34 12.31
C ALA A 18 -8.64 29.01 12.93
N THR A 19 -9.50 28.26 13.60
CA THR A 19 -9.23 26.87 14.05
C THR A 19 -9.54 25.83 12.98
N ARG A 20 -9.77 26.24 11.72
CA ARG A 20 -9.60 25.32 10.60
C ARG A 20 -8.11 25.01 10.51
N PHE A 21 -7.67 24.06 11.33
CA PHE A 21 -6.62 23.15 10.94
C PHE A 21 -7.07 22.55 9.62
N THR A 22 -6.72 23.23 8.53
CA THR A 22 -6.48 22.54 7.29
C THR A 22 -5.37 21.56 7.66
N CYS A 23 -5.74 20.28 7.85
CA CYS A 23 -4.78 19.22 7.53
C CYS A 23 -4.19 19.67 6.21
N ALA A 24 -2.87 19.90 6.17
CA ALA A 24 -2.19 20.13 4.92
C ALA A 24 -2.72 19.06 3.97
N GLN A 25 -3.48 19.48 2.96
CA GLN A 25 -3.81 18.58 1.88
C GLN A 25 -2.44 18.21 1.33
N ALA A 26 -2.02 16.98 1.60
CA ALA A 26 -0.97 16.36 0.87
C ALA A 26 -1.51 16.25 -0.56
N ASP A 27 -1.20 17.27 -1.36
CA ASP A 27 -1.49 17.30 -2.78
C ASP A 27 -0.61 16.21 -3.42
N GLY A 28 -1.16 15.00 -3.56
CA GLY A 28 -0.47 13.88 -4.17
C GLY A 28 -1.08 12.54 -3.79
N TRP A 29 -1.96 12.02 -4.65
CA TRP A 29 -2.61 10.73 -4.50
C TRP A 29 -1.61 9.58 -4.69
N ASN A 30 -0.99 9.13 -3.59
CA ASN A 30 -0.69 7.74 -3.23
C ASN A 30 0.26 7.74 -2.03
N GLY A 31 -0.06 7.02 -0.97
CA GLY A 31 0.63 7.03 0.33
C GLY A 31 2.07 6.49 0.35
N TYR A 32 2.87 6.69 -0.70
CA TYR A 32 4.28 6.32 -0.77
C TYR A 32 5.12 7.46 -1.40
N PRO A 33 6.38 7.65 -0.96
CA PRO A 33 7.20 8.78 -1.39
C PRO A 33 7.84 8.59 -2.79
N ALA A 34 7.95 7.35 -3.27
CA ALA A 34 8.56 7.02 -4.56
C ALA A 34 8.17 5.62 -5.03
N VAL A 35 8.33 5.36 -6.34
CA VAL A 35 8.24 4.02 -6.95
C VAL A 35 9.62 3.66 -7.50
N ILE A 36 10.05 2.42 -7.28
CA ILE A 36 11.29 1.88 -7.82
C ILE A 36 10.94 0.96 -8.98
N GLU A 37 11.46 1.23 -10.16
CA GLU A 37 11.19 0.48 -11.39
C GLU A 37 12.48 0.08 -12.11
N VAL A 38 12.40 -0.97 -12.94
CA VAL A 38 13.50 -1.44 -13.79
C VAL A 38 13.06 -1.43 -15.26
N THR A 39 14.00 -1.23 -16.19
CA THR A 39 13.69 -1.02 -17.62
C THR A 39 13.60 -2.31 -18.45
N ASN A 40 13.79 -3.48 -17.84
CA ASN A 40 13.87 -4.78 -18.54
C ASN A 40 12.58 -5.61 -18.44
N GLY A 41 11.46 -5.01 -18.02
CA GLY A 41 10.15 -5.66 -18.03
C GLY A 41 9.63 -5.88 -19.46
N GLY A 42 8.84 -6.95 -19.66
CA GLY A 42 8.18 -7.21 -20.93
C GLY A 42 7.07 -6.17 -21.22
N PRO A 43 6.71 -5.94 -22.50
CA PRO A 43 5.75 -4.89 -22.87
C PRO A 43 4.28 -5.31 -22.73
N TRP A 44 4.01 -6.54 -22.29
CA TRP A 44 2.67 -7.12 -22.26
C TRP A 44 2.11 -7.20 -20.84
N GLY A 45 0.78 -7.07 -20.72
CA GLY A 45 0.06 -7.06 -19.45
C GLY A 45 -0.22 -5.64 -18.96
N ASP A 46 -1.14 -5.54 -18.00
CA ASP A 46 -1.48 -4.29 -17.35
C ASP A 46 -1.07 -4.35 -15.88
N TRP A 47 -0.65 -3.21 -15.33
CA TRP A 47 -0.38 -3.09 -13.90
C TRP A 47 -1.69 -3.16 -13.11
N ALA A 48 -1.73 -4.06 -12.13
CA ALA A 48 -2.79 -4.07 -11.13
C ALA A 48 -2.59 -2.91 -10.13
N SER A 49 -3.62 -2.62 -9.34
CA SER A 49 -3.49 -1.72 -8.19
C SER A 49 -2.38 -2.21 -7.24
N PRO A 50 -1.58 -1.30 -6.66
CA PRO A 50 -0.52 -1.70 -5.74
C PRO A 50 -1.10 -2.25 -4.44
N GLU A 51 -0.55 -3.37 -4.00
CA GLU A 51 -0.80 -3.93 -2.67
C GLU A 51 0.29 -3.43 -1.72
N MET A 52 -0.12 -2.89 -0.57
CA MET A 52 0.79 -2.28 0.39
C MET A 52 0.76 -3.03 1.71
N CYS A 53 1.93 -3.15 2.36
CA CYS A 53 1.94 -3.56 3.76
C CYS A 53 1.04 -2.63 4.59
N PRO A 54 0.38 -3.14 5.65
CA PRO A 54 -0.44 -2.31 6.53
C PRO A 54 0.36 -1.15 7.12
N ASP A 55 -0.33 -0.09 7.53
CA ASP A 55 0.31 1.07 8.16
C ASP A 55 1.20 0.66 9.34
N GLY A 56 2.43 1.17 9.36
CA GLY A 56 3.44 0.83 10.37
C GLY A 56 4.19 -0.48 10.12
N PHE A 57 3.95 -1.16 8.99
CA PHE A 57 4.71 -2.31 8.53
C PHE A 57 5.54 -1.99 7.28
N PHE A 58 6.63 -2.73 7.10
CA PHE A 58 7.54 -2.59 5.98
C PHE A 58 7.85 -3.95 5.37
N ALA A 59 8.02 -4.01 4.05
CA ALA A 59 8.46 -5.23 3.40
C ALA A 59 9.88 -5.58 3.88
N SER A 60 10.02 -6.77 4.47
CA SER A 60 11.28 -7.28 5.03
C SER A 60 11.79 -8.52 4.30
N GLY A 61 10.97 -9.11 3.43
CA GLY A 61 11.31 -10.28 2.64
C GLY A 61 10.26 -10.55 1.57
N PHE A 62 10.51 -11.54 0.72
CA PHE A 62 9.55 -11.95 -0.30
C PHE A 62 9.61 -13.45 -0.56
N SER A 63 8.53 -13.96 -1.14
CA SER A 63 8.36 -15.31 -1.68
C SER A 63 7.86 -15.20 -3.11
N LEU A 64 8.19 -16.18 -3.94
CA LEU A 64 7.80 -16.21 -5.35
C LEU A 64 6.77 -17.32 -5.60
N LYS A 65 5.90 -17.11 -6.58
CA LYS A 65 5.08 -18.18 -7.15
C LYS A 65 5.66 -18.53 -8.51
N VAL A 66 6.23 -19.73 -8.60
CA VAL A 66 6.88 -20.24 -9.80
C VAL A 66 6.37 -21.63 -10.11
N GLU A 67 6.45 -22.01 -11.37
CA GLU A 67 6.14 -23.36 -11.77
C GLU A 67 7.33 -24.29 -11.46
N PRO A 68 7.09 -25.51 -10.95
CA PRO A 68 8.13 -26.53 -10.91
C PRO A 68 8.64 -26.82 -12.32
N SER A 69 9.87 -27.32 -12.45
CA SER A 69 10.40 -27.67 -13.76
C SER A 69 9.49 -28.66 -14.49
N GLN A 70 9.07 -28.30 -15.70
CA GLN A 70 8.27 -29.13 -16.61
C GLN A 70 9.11 -30.16 -17.36
N GLY A 71 10.43 -30.15 -17.18
CA GLY A 71 11.36 -31.09 -17.78
C GLY A 71 11.61 -30.84 -19.27
N ILE A 72 12.17 -31.84 -19.95
CA ILE A 72 12.70 -31.69 -21.33
C ILE A 72 11.61 -31.41 -22.36
N LEU A 73 10.37 -31.85 -22.11
CA LEU A 73 9.28 -31.80 -23.08
C LEU A 73 8.32 -30.62 -22.85
N GLY A 74 8.47 -29.87 -21.77
CA GLY A 74 7.59 -28.76 -21.41
C GLY A 74 8.32 -27.44 -21.35
N ASP A 75 7.63 -26.37 -21.70
CA ASP A 75 8.08 -25.01 -21.43
C ASP A 75 7.79 -24.65 -19.98
N ASP A 76 8.79 -24.10 -19.30
CA ASP A 76 8.61 -23.52 -17.98
C ASP A 76 8.02 -22.12 -18.12
N THR A 77 6.98 -21.82 -17.33
CA THR A 77 6.55 -20.43 -17.19
C THR A 77 7.60 -19.61 -16.42
N ALA A 78 7.54 -18.28 -16.59
CA ALA A 78 8.35 -17.36 -15.79
C ALA A 78 7.79 -17.24 -14.35
N LEU A 79 8.14 -16.15 -13.66
CA LEU A 79 7.53 -15.80 -12.39
C LEU A 79 6.03 -15.48 -12.56
N ASN A 80 5.18 -16.11 -11.75
CA ASN A 80 3.71 -15.99 -11.83
C ASN A 80 3.08 -15.18 -10.67
N GLY A 81 3.85 -14.83 -9.64
CA GLY A 81 3.39 -14.00 -8.53
C GLY A 81 4.48 -13.72 -7.51
N ILE A 82 4.27 -12.68 -6.70
CA ILE A 82 5.14 -12.25 -5.62
C ILE A 82 4.30 -12.12 -4.34
N ARG A 83 4.83 -12.64 -3.24
CA ARG A 83 4.34 -12.41 -1.88
C ARG A 83 5.37 -11.58 -1.14
N LEU A 84 4.96 -10.46 -0.55
CA LEU A 84 5.81 -9.70 0.35
C LEU A 84 5.52 -10.11 1.79
N HIS A 85 6.60 -10.30 2.56
CA HIS A 85 6.55 -10.48 4.00
C HIS A 85 6.74 -9.12 4.65
N CYS A 86 5.75 -8.69 5.43
CA CYS A 86 5.69 -7.39 6.07
C CYS A 86 6.04 -7.52 7.55
N ALA A 87 7.13 -6.89 7.98
CA ALA A 87 7.53 -6.81 9.38
C ALA A 87 7.04 -5.50 10.01
N PRO A 88 6.62 -5.53 11.29
CA PRO A 88 6.28 -4.31 12.00
C PRO A 88 7.51 -3.41 12.17
N GLY A 89 7.33 -2.10 12.09
CA GLY A 89 8.38 -1.12 12.43
C GLY A 89 8.71 -1.07 13.92
N SER A 90 7.97 -1.79 14.76
CA SER A 90 8.22 -1.94 16.19
C SER A 90 8.41 -3.41 16.56
N VAL A 91 9.06 -3.69 17.68
CA VAL A 91 9.36 -5.06 18.14
C VAL A 91 8.08 -5.84 18.50
N LEU A 92 6.95 -5.15 18.67
CA LEU A 92 5.67 -5.75 19.02
C LEU A 92 4.78 -5.81 17.77
N GLY A 93 4.73 -6.97 17.12
CA GLY A 93 3.80 -7.25 16.03
C GLY A 93 4.09 -8.59 15.36
N ASN A 94 3.05 -9.20 14.81
CA ASN A 94 3.17 -10.41 13.98
C ASN A 94 3.44 -10.02 12.53
N THR A 95 4.31 -10.76 11.85
CA THR A 95 4.54 -10.59 10.41
C THR A 95 3.23 -10.73 9.63
N GLN A 96 2.99 -9.82 8.69
CA GLN A 96 1.86 -9.87 7.75
C GLN A 96 2.36 -10.27 6.37
N VAL A 97 1.44 -10.63 5.47
CA VAL A 97 1.76 -10.90 4.07
C VAL A 97 0.81 -10.14 3.17
N VAL A 98 1.32 -9.71 2.02
CA VAL A 98 0.53 -9.20 0.90
C VAL A 98 0.95 -9.89 -0.38
N ASP A 99 -0.01 -10.22 -1.22
CA ASP A 99 0.18 -11.02 -2.43
C ASP A 99 -0.13 -10.18 -3.66
N SER A 100 0.70 -10.28 -4.69
CA SER A 100 0.36 -9.75 -6.01
C SER A 100 -0.85 -10.48 -6.59
N GLN A 101 -1.61 -9.80 -7.44
CA GLN A 101 -2.54 -10.49 -8.33
C GLN A 101 -1.77 -11.56 -9.12
N SER A 102 -2.25 -12.81 -9.07
CA SER A 102 -1.57 -13.94 -9.70
C SER A 102 -2.57 -14.92 -10.31
N GLY A 103 -2.12 -15.60 -11.37
CA GLY A 103 -2.89 -16.62 -12.06
C GLY A 103 -2.83 -17.99 -11.39
N ARG A 104 -3.37 -19.00 -12.07
CA ARG A 104 -3.45 -20.38 -11.55
C ARG A 104 -2.11 -21.14 -11.54
N TRP A 105 -1.14 -20.73 -12.36
CA TRP A 105 0.09 -21.51 -12.59
C TRP A 105 1.12 -21.32 -11.49
N GLY A 106 1.83 -22.40 -11.18
CA GLY A 106 2.86 -22.47 -10.14
C GLY A 106 2.34 -22.58 -8.71
N THR A 107 3.28 -22.82 -7.80
CA THR A 107 3.05 -22.90 -6.34
C THR A 107 3.89 -21.83 -5.64
N GLY A 108 3.40 -21.31 -4.51
CA GLY A 108 4.19 -20.39 -3.69
C GLY A 108 5.40 -21.12 -3.09
N VAL A 109 6.58 -20.53 -3.16
CA VAL A 109 7.74 -20.98 -2.39
C VAL A 109 7.70 -20.30 -1.02
N ASP A 110 7.12 -20.98 -0.03
CA ASP A 110 7.17 -20.48 1.35
C ASP A 110 8.61 -20.55 1.87
N PRO A 111 9.08 -19.58 2.68
CA PRO A 111 10.44 -19.58 3.21
C PRO A 111 10.73 -20.76 4.16
N LEU A 112 9.70 -21.53 4.53
CA LEU A 112 9.77 -22.61 5.52
C LEU A 112 9.71 -24.02 4.92
N GLY A 113 9.66 -24.16 3.59
CA GLY A 113 9.73 -25.45 2.88
C GLY A 113 8.37 -26.00 2.45
#